data_AF-A0A151AQ02-F1
#
_entry.id   AF-A0A151AQ02-F1
#
_cell.length_a   1.000
_cell.length_b   1.000
_cell.length_c   1.000
_cell.angle_alpha   90.00
_cell.angle_beta   90.00
_cell.angle_gamma   90.00
#
_symmetry.space_group_name_H-M   'P 1'
#
loop_
_entity.id
_entity.type
_entity.pdbx_description
1 polymer ?
#
loop_
_entity_poly.entity_id
_entity_poly.type
_entity_poly.pdbx_seq_one_letter_code
_entity_poly.pdbx_strand_id
1 'polypeptide(L)'
;MDFNYIKLDKFHTKFHLWEDESKDYMLTDLVEIHFIEIPKFNELKVKNLKEDRLQRWLTFFNKDISEEKLKELIEMDKDIKRVEERLEYLSSDAKTIEIYKAREKSLHERANMISSAREEGIKEGMEKGIKEGMELKKEYSKQPKIYWLWVWMKIQCQKLLD
;
A
#
# COMPACT_ATOMS: atom_id res chain seq x y z
N MET A 1 5.41 5.97 6.06
CA MET A 1 4.27 6.56 5.34
C MET A 1 3.70 7.62 6.24
N ASP A 2 4.12 8.87 6.05
CA ASP A 2 3.76 10.00 6.90
C ASP A 2 2.98 10.99 6.03
N PHE A 3 1.65 10.88 6.01
CA PHE A 3 0.81 11.76 5.21
C PHE A 3 -0.42 12.21 6.00
N ASN A 4 -0.78 13.48 5.81
CA ASN A 4 -2.02 14.05 6.29
C ASN A 4 -3.08 13.88 5.19
N TYR A 5 -4.07 13.04 5.46
CA TYR A 5 -5.15 12.70 4.54
C TYR A 5 -6.46 13.35 4.96
N ILE A 6 -6.79 13.31 6.25
CA ILE A 6 -8.07 13.82 6.76
C ILE A 6 -7.96 15.33 6.96
N LYS A 7 -8.98 16.09 6.55
CA LYS A 7 -8.98 17.57 6.69
C LYS A 7 -9.31 18.06 8.11
N LEU A 8 -9.51 17.14 9.06
CA LEU A 8 -9.80 17.45 10.45
C LEU A 8 -8.50 17.66 11.24
N ASP A 9 -8.53 18.56 12.21
CA ASP A 9 -7.38 18.89 13.07
C ASP A 9 -7.13 17.86 14.19
N LYS A 10 -7.57 16.61 14.00
CA LYS A 10 -7.42 15.53 14.97
C LYS A 10 -6.48 14.47 14.41
N PHE A 11 -5.53 14.01 15.22
CA PHE A 11 -4.65 12.91 14.85
C PHE A 11 -5.38 11.55 14.82
N HIS A 12 -6.43 11.39 15.61
CA HIS A 12 -7.25 10.18 15.66
C HIS A 12 -8.69 10.52 15.26
N THR A 13 -9.13 9.95 14.15
CA THR A 13 -10.51 10.08 13.66
C THR A 13 -11.14 8.71 13.53
N LYS A 14 -12.43 8.62 13.83
CA LYS A 14 -13.22 7.40 13.74
C LYS A 14 -14.36 7.62 12.76
N PHE A 15 -14.57 6.67 11.86
CA PHE A 15 -15.63 6.71 10.87
C PHE A 15 -16.51 5.48 11.03
N HIS A 16 -17.82 5.70 10.88
CA HIS A 16 -18.84 4.66 10.89
C HIS A 16 -19.61 4.71 9.56
N LEU A 17 -20.42 3.70 9.29
CA LEU A 17 -21.26 3.63 8.10
C LEU A 17 -22.61 4.30 8.38
N TRP A 18 -22.83 5.45 7.76
CA TRP A 18 -24.05 6.25 7.87
C TRP A 18 -24.78 6.26 6.53
N GLU A 19 -26.09 6.51 6.57
CA GLU A 19 -26.88 6.85 5.38
C GLU A 19 -26.46 8.24 4.84
N ASP A 20 -26.45 8.41 3.53
CA ASP A 20 -25.83 9.58 2.88
C ASP A 20 -26.64 10.87 3.12
N GLU A 21 -27.96 10.78 3.10
CA GLU A 21 -28.87 11.93 3.30
C GLU A 21 -29.16 12.17 4.79
N SER A 22 -29.36 11.08 5.53
CA SER A 22 -29.77 11.05 6.94
C SER A 22 -28.57 10.70 7.83
N LYS A 23 -27.74 11.71 8.11
CA LYS A 23 -26.48 11.55 8.86
C LYS A 23 -26.63 11.10 10.32
N ASP A 24 -27.84 11.04 10.82
CA ASP A 24 -28.22 10.50 12.12
C ASP A 24 -28.65 9.01 12.05
N TYR A 25 -28.78 8.45 10.85
CA TYR A 25 -29.12 7.04 10.63
C TYR A 25 -27.86 6.21 10.37
N MET A 26 -27.39 5.50 11.40
CA MET A 26 -26.26 4.58 11.29
C MET A 26 -26.72 3.24 10.74
N LEU A 27 -26.07 2.74 9.68
CA LEU A 27 -26.40 1.43 9.11
C LEU A 27 -26.10 0.30 10.10
N THR A 28 -24.93 0.34 10.74
CA THR A 28 -24.49 -0.65 11.73
C THR A 28 -23.32 -0.13 12.56
N ASP A 29 -23.22 -0.60 13.81
CA ASP A 29 -22.10 -0.39 14.74
C ASP A 29 -21.03 -1.49 14.65
N LEU A 30 -21.19 -2.47 13.75
CA LEU A 30 -20.27 -3.61 13.62
C LEU A 30 -18.92 -3.24 12.99
N VAL A 31 -18.82 -2.10 12.32
CA VAL A 31 -17.60 -1.64 11.63
C VAL A 31 -17.29 -0.20 12.01
N GLU A 32 -16.12 0.00 12.63
CA GLU A 32 -15.52 1.31 12.90
C GLU A 32 -14.15 1.39 12.22
N ILE A 33 -13.92 2.44 11.43
CA ILE A 33 -12.65 2.67 10.73
C ILE A 33 -11.88 3.76 11.48
N HIS A 34 -10.67 3.43 11.94
CA HIS A 34 -9.78 4.38 12.60
C HIS A 34 -8.72 4.92 11.64
N PHE A 35 -8.64 6.24 11.54
CA PHE A 35 -7.50 6.94 10.96
C PHE A 35 -6.64 7.51 12.07
N ILE A 36 -5.37 7.10 12.09
CA ILE A 36 -4.35 7.60 13.02
C ILE A 36 -3.24 8.24 12.18
N GLU A 37 -3.18 9.57 12.21
CA GLU A 37 -2.23 10.36 11.42
C GLU A 37 -1.04 10.76 12.30
N ILE A 38 0.06 10.03 12.15
CA ILE A 38 1.31 10.22 12.92
C ILE A 38 1.87 11.65 12.83
N PRO A 39 1.87 12.34 11.68
CA PRO A 39 2.37 13.72 11.61
C PRO A 39 1.61 14.66 12.54
N LYS A 40 0.28 14.61 12.54
CA LYS A 40 -0.57 15.41 13.43
C LYS A 40 -0.35 15.06 14.90
N PHE A 41 -0.14 13.78 15.20
CA PHE A 41 0.19 13.35 16.57
C PHE A 41 1.53 13.93 17.05
N ASN A 42 2.53 14.00 16.17
CA ASN A 42 3.84 14.54 16.49
C ASN A 42 3.82 16.07 16.68
N GLU A 43 2.90 16.76 16.01
CA GLU A 43 2.69 18.22 16.17
C GLU A 43 1.98 18.60 17.48
N LEU A 44 1.41 17.63 18.22
CA LEU A 44 0.74 17.90 19.50
C LEU A 44 1.72 18.46 20.54
N LYS A 45 1.43 19.68 21.02
CA LYS A 45 2.22 20.34 22.08
C LYS A 45 2.16 19.61 23.42
N VAL A 46 0.99 19.04 23.75
CA VAL A 46 0.74 18.34 25.00
C VAL A 46 0.12 16.99 24.68
N LYS A 47 0.77 15.92 25.12
CA LYS A 47 0.29 14.54 24.97
C LYS A 47 -0.29 14.04 26.29
N ASN A 48 -1.47 13.43 26.24
CA ASN A 48 -2.16 12.91 27.42
C ASN A 48 -1.72 11.47 27.75
N LEU A 49 -0.46 11.30 28.13
CA LEU A 49 0.10 9.96 28.35
C LEU A 49 -0.45 9.26 29.60
N LYS A 50 -1.03 9.99 30.55
CA LYS A 50 -1.57 9.42 31.79
C LYS A 50 -2.85 8.66 31.57
N GLU A 51 -3.80 9.27 30.86
CA GLU A 51 -5.13 8.67 30.66
C GLU A 51 -5.24 7.96 29.31
N ASP A 52 -4.51 8.41 28.27
CA ASP A 52 -4.66 7.90 26.92
C ASP A 52 -3.62 6.83 26.58
N ARG A 53 -4.08 5.57 26.58
CA ARG A 53 -3.26 4.41 26.19
C ARG A 53 -2.78 4.51 24.76
N LEU A 54 -3.60 4.96 23.81
CA LEU A 54 -3.19 5.08 22.41
C LEU A 54 -2.02 6.05 22.28
N GLN A 55 -2.08 7.20 22.95
CA GLN A 55 -0.98 8.18 22.92
C GLN A 55 0.31 7.65 23.57
N ARG A 56 0.22 6.82 24.61
CA ARG A 56 1.41 6.10 25.15
C ARG A 56 2.06 5.23 24.08
N TRP A 57 1.27 4.38 23.42
CA TRP A 57 1.78 3.49 22.37
C TRP A 57 2.32 4.24 21.16
N LEU A 58 1.64 5.29 20.70
CA LEU A 58 2.14 6.13 19.61
C LEU A 58 3.43 6.87 19.99
N THR A 59 3.60 7.25 21.26
CA THR A 59 4.87 7.83 21.74
C THR A 59 5.97 6.78 21.79
N PHE A 60 5.67 5.57 22.26
CA PHE A 60 6.62 4.45 22.30
C PHE A 60 7.13 4.06 20.91
N PHE A 61 6.26 4.06 19.89
CA PHE A 61 6.66 3.77 18.51
C PHE A 61 7.41 4.91 17.81
N ASN A 62 7.56 6.06 18.45
CA ASN A 62 8.31 7.16 17.86
C ASN A 62 9.81 6.86 17.89
N LYS A 63 10.49 7.03 16.75
CA LYS A 63 11.91 6.71 16.59
C LYS A 63 12.83 7.59 17.45
N ASP A 64 12.39 8.82 17.72
CA ASP A 64 13.20 9.83 18.41
C ASP A 64 12.84 9.97 19.89
N ILE A 65 12.39 8.89 20.54
CA ILE A 65 12.07 8.89 21.97
C ILE A 65 13.36 8.93 22.82
N SER A 66 13.41 9.82 23.83
CA SER A 66 14.54 9.85 24.76
C SER A 66 14.47 8.69 25.76
N GLU A 67 15.61 8.28 26.31
CA GLU A 67 15.68 7.20 27.31
C GLU A 67 14.85 7.50 28.56
N GLU A 68 14.84 8.75 29.03
CA GLU A 68 14.04 9.16 30.18
C GLU A 68 12.55 9.02 29.87
N LYS A 69 12.14 9.39 28.67
CA LYS A 69 10.74 9.30 28.26
C LYS A 69 10.31 7.85 28.09
N LEU A 70 11.18 7.00 27.55
CA LEU A 70 10.95 5.57 27.45
C LEU A 70 10.76 4.94 28.83
N LYS A 71 11.64 5.26 29.80
CA LYS A 71 11.51 4.80 31.20
C LYS A 71 10.16 5.21 31.80
N GLU A 72 9.74 6.45 31.61
CA GLU A 72 8.42 6.93 32.06
C GLU A 72 7.30 6.07 31.45
N LEU A 73 7.32 5.80 30.14
CA LEU A 73 6.31 4.96 29.49
C LEU A 73 6.28 3.51 30.02
N ILE A 74 7.46 2.94 30.27
CA ILE A 74 7.62 1.58 30.83
C ILE A 74 7.03 1.50 32.24
N GLU A 75 7.23 2.54 33.06
CA GLU A 75 6.63 2.63 34.40
C GLU A 75 5.11 2.78 34.34
N MET A 76 4.61 3.51 33.35
CA MET A 76 3.18 3.77 33.17
C MET A 76 2.39 2.59 32.59
N ASP A 77 3.00 1.77 31.72
CA ASP A 77 2.30 0.70 31.01
C ASP A 77 3.11 -0.61 31.01
N LYS A 78 2.58 -1.61 31.72
CA LYS A 78 3.22 -2.93 31.86
C LYS A 78 3.34 -3.69 30.55
N ASP A 79 2.48 -3.41 29.57
CA ASP A 79 2.56 -4.06 28.26
C ASP A 79 3.69 -3.44 27.43
N ILE A 80 3.93 -2.13 27.55
CA ILE A 80 5.10 -1.47 26.97
C ILE A 80 6.38 -2.06 27.58
N LYS A 81 6.43 -2.22 28.90
CA LYS A 81 7.56 -2.88 29.58
C LYS A 81 7.86 -4.27 29.02
N ARG A 82 6.83 -5.10 28.86
CA ARG A 82 6.98 -6.46 28.33
C ARG A 82 7.49 -6.46 26.90
N VAL A 83 7.02 -5.54 26.07
CA VAL A 83 7.52 -5.39 24.70
C VAL A 83 8.98 -4.99 24.70
N GLU A 84 9.37 -4.03 25.54
CA GLU A 84 10.76 -3.58 25.65
C GLU A 84 11.70 -4.70 26.10
N GLU A 85 11.36 -5.42 27.18
CA GLU A 85 12.14 -6.58 27.66
C GLU A 85 12.28 -7.65 26.57
N ARG A 86 11.23 -7.85 25.75
CA ARG A 86 11.27 -8.80 24.64
C ARG A 86 12.15 -8.30 23.51
N LEU A 87 12.12 -7.00 23.19
CA LEU A 87 12.99 -6.38 22.20
C LEU A 87 14.46 -6.48 22.63
N GLU A 88 14.76 -6.17 23.89
CA GLU A 88 16.10 -6.31 24.46
C GLU A 88 16.59 -7.76 24.36
N TYR A 89 15.76 -8.72 24.78
CA TYR A 89 16.07 -10.15 24.63
C TYR A 89 16.35 -10.56 23.18
N LEU A 90 15.49 -10.16 22.24
CA LEU A 90 15.67 -10.46 20.81
C LEU A 90 16.92 -9.78 20.23
N SER A 91 17.27 -8.60 20.74
CA SER A 91 18.46 -7.86 20.33
C SER A 91 19.75 -8.43 20.91
N SER A 92 19.68 -9.20 22.00
CA SER A 92 20.84 -9.73 22.72
C SER A 92 21.50 -10.94 22.02
N ASP A 93 20.76 -11.66 21.16
CA ASP A 93 21.29 -12.80 20.41
C ASP A 93 21.62 -12.44 18.96
N ALA A 94 22.92 -12.25 18.69
CA ALA A 94 23.43 -11.93 17.37
C ALA A 94 23.01 -12.94 16.29
N LYS A 95 22.88 -14.22 16.65
CA LYS A 95 22.47 -15.28 15.72
C LYS A 95 20.99 -15.17 15.34
N THR A 96 20.13 -14.83 16.30
CA THR A 96 18.70 -14.55 16.04
C THR A 96 18.54 -13.33 15.12
N ILE A 97 19.31 -12.25 15.34
CA ILE A 97 19.32 -11.08 14.46
C ILE A 97 19.77 -11.45 13.04
N GLU A 98 20.83 -12.24 12.91
CA GLU A 98 21.34 -12.70 11.61
C GLU A 98 20.27 -13.48 10.83
N ILE A 99 19.61 -14.45 11.49
CA ILE A 99 18.53 -15.25 10.88
C ILE A 99 17.35 -14.36 10.48
N TYR A 100 16.96 -13.40 11.33
CA TYR A 100 15.88 -12.46 11.03
C TYR A 100 16.21 -11.60 9.80
N LYS A 101 17.40 -10.99 9.76
CA LYS A 101 17.86 -10.17 8.64
C LYS A 101 17.97 -10.97 7.33
N ALA A 102 18.45 -12.21 7.41
CA ALA A 102 18.51 -13.10 6.26
C ALA A 102 17.12 -13.41 5.69
N ARG A 103 16.13 -13.64 6.57
CA ARG A 103 14.74 -13.85 6.17
C ARG A 103 14.12 -12.61 5.53
N GLU A 104 14.31 -11.44 6.14
CA GLU A 104 13.81 -10.17 5.62
C GLU A 104 14.40 -9.86 4.23
N LYS A 105 15.71 -10.05 4.08
CA LYS A 105 16.42 -9.91 2.80
C LYS A 105 15.85 -10.86 1.75
N SER A 106 15.63 -12.13 2.08
CA SER A 106 15.05 -13.12 1.15
C SER A 106 13.65 -12.73 0.68
N LEU A 107 12.79 -12.20 1.57
CA LEU A 107 11.46 -11.71 1.21
C LEU A 107 11.54 -10.52 0.26
N HIS A 108 12.44 -9.56 0.54
CA HIS A 108 12.68 -8.41 -0.32
C HIS A 108 13.21 -8.81 -1.70
N GLU A 109 14.21 -9.70 -1.74
CA GLU A 109 14.75 -10.23 -3.00
C GLU A 109 13.66 -10.92 -3.82
N ARG A 110 12.80 -11.73 -3.18
CA ARG A 110 11.67 -12.37 -3.86
C ARG A 110 10.68 -11.36 -4.42
N ALA A 111 10.32 -10.33 -3.66
CA ALA A 111 9.42 -9.29 -4.14
C ALA A 111 10.01 -8.53 -5.34
N ASN A 112 11.31 -8.20 -5.26
CA ASN A 112 12.03 -7.54 -6.34
C ASN A 112 12.10 -8.42 -7.60
N MET A 113 12.43 -9.71 -7.46
CA MET A 113 12.44 -10.66 -8.59
C MET A 113 11.08 -10.76 -9.27
N ILE A 114 9.98 -10.80 -8.51
CA ILE A 114 8.63 -10.84 -9.09
C ILE A 114 8.32 -9.52 -9.81
N SER A 115 8.68 -8.38 -9.22
CA SER A 115 8.47 -7.07 -9.83
C SER A 115 9.26 -6.92 -11.12
N SER A 116 10.56 -7.26 -11.11
CA SER A 116 11.43 -7.16 -12.28
C SER A 116 10.98 -8.11 -13.39
N ALA A 117 10.64 -9.36 -13.06
CA ALA A 117 10.14 -10.32 -14.03
C ALA A 117 8.82 -9.85 -14.68
N ARG A 118 7.95 -9.19 -13.91
CA ARG A 118 6.71 -8.60 -14.45
C ARG A 118 7.02 -7.43 -15.39
N GLU A 119 7.94 -6.55 -15.01
CA GLU A 119 8.34 -5.40 -15.83
C GLU A 119 9.01 -5.84 -17.14
N GLU A 120 9.95 -6.80 -17.07
CA GLU A 120 10.59 -7.41 -18.24
C GLU A 120 9.55 -8.10 -19.14
N GLY A 121 8.62 -8.87 -18.57
CA GLY A 121 7.56 -9.54 -19.34
C GLY A 121 6.65 -8.55 -20.08
N ILE A 122 6.31 -7.42 -19.45
CA ILE A 122 5.54 -6.34 -20.11
C ILE A 122 6.36 -5.72 -21.24
N LYS A 123 7.63 -5.41 -20.99
CA LYS A 123 8.52 -4.80 -21.99
C LYS A 123 8.70 -5.71 -23.20
N GLU A 124 9.00 -6.99 -22.99
CA GLU A 124 9.10 -7.98 -24.07
C GLU A 124 7.78 -8.12 -24.83
N GLY A 125 6.64 -8.14 -24.12
CA GLY A 125 5.32 -8.19 -24.74
C GLY A 125 5.04 -6.99 -25.65
N MET A 126 5.42 -5.79 -25.22
CA MET A 126 5.30 -4.57 -26.02
C MET A 126 6.22 -4.62 -27.25
N GLU A 127 7.48 -5.01 -27.08
CA GLU A 127 8.44 -5.10 -28.19
C GLU A 127 8.00 -6.12 -29.24
N LYS A 128 7.54 -7.31 -28.82
CA LYS A 128 7.00 -8.34 -29.72
C LYS A 128 5.76 -7.82 -30.45
N GLY A 129 4.80 -7.23 -29.73
CA GLY A 129 3.58 -6.68 -30.34
C GLY A 129 3.85 -5.56 -31.36
N ILE A 130 4.83 -4.69 -31.08
CA ILE A 130 5.26 -3.66 -32.04
C ILE A 130 5.85 -4.30 -33.30
N LYS A 131 6.74 -5.29 -33.13
CA LYS A 131 7.40 -5.97 -34.26
C LYS A 131 6.40 -6.71 -35.14
N GLU A 132 5.52 -7.50 -34.54
CA GLU A 132 4.44 -8.21 -35.24
C GLU A 132 3.51 -7.23 -35.98
N GLY A 133 3.15 -6.10 -35.35
CA GLY A 133 2.36 -5.05 -35.99
C GLY A 133 3.05 -4.40 -37.20
N MET A 134 4.38 -4.23 -37.16
CA MET A 134 5.14 -3.73 -38.31
C MET A 134 5.24 -4.76 -39.44
N GLU A 135 5.40 -6.05 -39.13
CA GLU A 135 5.42 -7.13 -40.10
C GLU A 135 4.07 -7.28 -40.81
N LEU A 136 2.96 -7.28 -40.04
CA LEU A 136 1.61 -7.26 -40.59
C LEU A 136 1.39 -6.05 -41.52
N LYS A 137 1.81 -4.85 -41.13
CA LYS A 137 1.73 -3.66 -42.02
C LYS A 137 2.49 -3.86 -43.33
N LYS A 138 3.68 -4.48 -43.30
CA LYS A 138 4.47 -4.79 -44.49
C LYS A 138 3.82 -5.87 -45.36
N GLU A 139 3.11 -6.81 -44.76
CA GLU A 139 2.37 -7.85 -45.48
C GLU A 139 1.12 -7.29 -46.14
N TYR A 140 0.33 -6.50 -45.41
CA TYR A 140 -0.83 -5.80 -45.95
C TYR A 140 -0.47 -4.81 -47.07
N SER A 141 0.70 -4.16 -47.00
CA SER A 141 1.15 -3.25 -48.06
C SER A 141 1.61 -3.96 -49.34
N LYS A 142 1.95 -5.25 -49.25
CA LYS A 142 2.25 -6.10 -50.42
C LYS A 142 0.99 -6.64 -51.12
N GLN A 143 -0.19 -6.54 -50.49
CA GLN A 143 -1.42 -7.02 -51.10
C GLN A 143 -1.89 -6.07 -52.22
N PRO A 144 -2.27 -6.60 -53.39
CA PRO A 144 -2.72 -5.76 -54.51
C PRO A 144 -4.02 -5.03 -54.17
N LYS A 145 -4.18 -3.80 -54.67
CA LYS A 145 -5.36 -2.94 -54.43
C LYS A 145 -6.70 -3.62 -54.72
N ILE A 146 -6.73 -4.60 -55.63
CA ILE A 146 -7.94 -5.36 -55.98
C ILE A 146 -8.43 -6.25 -54.83
N TYR A 147 -7.51 -6.73 -53.98
CA TYR A 147 -7.81 -7.53 -52.81
C TYR A 147 -8.60 -6.70 -51.79
N TRP A 148 -8.20 -5.44 -51.58
CA TRP A 148 -8.90 -4.50 -50.70
C TRP A 148 -10.30 -4.11 -51.20
N LEU A 149 -10.49 -3.98 -52.52
CA LEU A 149 -11.80 -3.81 -53.15
C LEU A 149 -12.72 -5.02 -52.88
N TRP A 150 -12.18 -6.24 -53.00
CA TRP A 150 -12.91 -7.47 -52.73
C TRP A 150 -13.31 -7.60 -51.25
N VAL A 151 -12.39 -7.28 -50.33
CA VAL A 151 -12.65 -7.26 -48.87
C VAL A 151 -13.72 -6.22 -48.53
N TRP A 152 -13.64 -5.01 -49.10
CA TRP A 152 -14.63 -3.95 -48.89
C TRP A 152 -16.02 -4.34 -49.39
N MET A 153 -16.11 -4.92 -50.59
CA MET A 153 -17.38 -5.45 -51.13
C MET A 153 -17.96 -6.55 -50.23
N LYS A 154 -17.12 -7.46 -49.70
CA LYS A 154 -17.57 -8.54 -48.83
C LYS A 154 -18.14 -8.02 -47.49
N ILE A 155 -17.49 -7.02 -46.89
CA ILE A 155 -17.97 -6.36 -45.66
C ILE A 155 -19.27 -5.59 -45.91
N GLN A 156 -19.38 -4.90 -47.05
CA GLN A 156 -20.61 -4.23 -47.48
C GLN A 156 -21.76 -5.22 -47.65
N CYS A 157 -21.54 -6.36 -48.31
CA CYS A 157 -22.56 -7.39 -48.48
C CYS A 157 -22.98 -8.02 -47.14
N GLN A 158 -22.06 -8.24 -46.19
CA GLN A 158 -22.40 -8.80 -44.88
C GLN A 158 -23.26 -7.84 -44.05
N LYS A 159 -22.95 -6.54 -44.07
CA LYS A 159 -23.76 -5.49 -43.39
C LYS A 159 -25.14 -5.25 -44.00
N LEU A 160 -25.41 -5.80 -45.19
CA LEU A 160 -26.71 -5.72 -45.86
C LEU A 160 -27.55 -6.99 -45.64
N LEU A 161 -26.99 -8.01 -44.98
CA LEU A 161 -27.64 -9.28 -44.64
C LEU A 161 -27.97 -9.41 -43.14
N ASP A 162 -27.50 -8.47 -42.31
CA ASP A 162 -27.87 -8.27 -40.90
C ASP A 162 -28.82 -7.06 -40.78
#